data_AF-A0AAD7ZHV3-F1
#
_entry.id   AF-A0AAD7ZHV3-F1
#
_cell.length_a   1.000
_cell.length_b   1.000
_cell.length_c   1.000
_cell.angle_alpha   90.00
_cell.angle_beta   90.00
_cell.angle_gamma   90.00
#
_symmetry.space_group_name_H-M   'P 1'
#
loop_
_entity.id
_entity.type
_entity.pdbx_description
1 polymer ?
#
loop_
_entity_poly.entity_id
_entity_poly.type
_entity_poly.pdbx_seq_one_letter_code
_entity_poly.pdbx_strand_id
1 'polypeptide(L)'
;NLYREDEPECSELCQCNEGESLSCNTVCVERAPCKTDFAFYNHAAPAYQAYRGRCLCYSGRFICMRPTPDAYKLPQGVFLFLGYSETDEALLKPHSNLSIQDAVGSLQDFMRHEFSNKTACTLALYNVTRENLILMAKINTKDGRNANQRPSLDLLMREKEECAGPLHDISEKINSHHPELHSHLLLSIFKMAEVEVKVPDSNSGPYILLNPCAALVVLVALMKQHIVS
;
A
#
# COMPACT_ATOMS: atom_id res chain seq x y z
N ASN A 1 12.58 11.57 -19.09
CA ASN A 1 13.19 11.37 -17.76
C ASN A 1 13.00 12.65 -16.98
N LEU A 2 12.26 12.57 -15.86
CA LEU A 2 11.89 13.73 -15.06
C LEU A 2 13.02 14.21 -14.14
N TYR A 3 14.11 13.45 -13.96
CA TYR A 3 15.18 13.73 -12.98
C TYR A 3 16.56 13.81 -13.66
N ARG A 4 17.42 14.73 -13.21
CA ARG A 4 18.87 14.70 -13.45
C ARG A 4 19.53 13.83 -12.37
N GLU A 5 20.41 12.90 -12.76
CA GLU A 5 21.11 12.00 -11.83
C GLU A 5 21.95 12.76 -10.78
N ASP A 6 22.33 14.01 -11.08
CA ASP A 6 23.09 14.89 -10.19
C ASP A 6 22.21 15.52 -9.09
N GLU A 7 20.88 15.58 -9.29
CA GLU A 7 19.89 16.23 -8.42
C GLU A 7 18.58 15.41 -8.35
N PRO A 8 18.56 14.26 -7.64
CA PRO A 8 17.43 13.33 -7.64
C PRO A 8 16.13 13.88 -7.03
N GLU A 9 16.17 15.09 -6.44
CA GLU A 9 15.02 15.75 -5.80
C GLU A 9 14.45 16.91 -6.64
N CYS A 10 15.03 17.15 -7.80
CA CYS A 10 14.55 18.13 -8.76
C CYS A 10 13.90 17.40 -9.94
N SER A 11 12.67 17.80 -10.24
CA SER A 11 11.90 17.32 -11.37
C SER A 11 11.78 18.39 -12.45
N GLU A 12 12.05 18.05 -13.70
CA GLU A 12 11.78 18.93 -14.84
C GLU A 12 10.36 18.69 -15.37
N LEU A 13 9.47 19.65 -15.16
CA LEU A 13 8.09 19.63 -15.63
C LEU A 13 7.97 20.35 -16.95
N CYS A 14 7.79 19.62 -18.05
CA CYS A 14 7.60 20.20 -19.37
C CYS A 14 6.12 20.19 -19.80
N GLN A 15 5.64 21.33 -20.30
CA GLN A 15 4.29 21.52 -20.80
C GLN A 15 4.32 22.09 -22.22
N CYS A 16 3.42 21.58 -23.07
CA CYS A 16 3.22 22.11 -24.42
C CYS A 16 2.14 23.20 -24.37
N ASN A 17 2.51 24.43 -24.70
CA ASN A 17 1.56 25.54 -24.79
C ASN A 17 0.86 25.56 -26.16
N GLU A 18 -0.28 26.26 -26.26
CA GLU A 18 -0.95 26.53 -27.53
C GLU A 18 0.00 27.32 -28.46
N GLY A 19 0.50 26.65 -29.50
CA GLY A 19 1.54 27.19 -30.41
C GLY A 19 2.81 26.36 -30.52
N GLU A 20 2.82 25.09 -30.08
CA GLU A 20 3.96 24.15 -30.18
C GLU A 20 5.22 24.58 -29.42
N SER A 21 5.16 25.62 -28.59
CA SER A 21 6.25 25.98 -27.69
C SER A 21 6.25 25.09 -26.45
N LEU A 22 7.36 24.41 -26.20
CA LEU A 22 7.60 23.64 -24.98
C LEU A 22 8.13 24.58 -23.89
N SER A 23 7.48 24.60 -22.73
CA SER A 23 7.96 25.30 -21.53
C SER A 23 8.29 24.27 -20.45
N CYS A 24 9.53 24.24 -19.99
CA CYS A 24 9.99 23.34 -18.93
C CYS A 24 10.34 24.12 -17.67
N ASN A 25 9.78 23.72 -16.53
CA ASN A 25 10.05 24.29 -15.22
C ASN A 25 10.77 23.26 -14.35
N THR A 26 11.89 23.63 -13.75
CA THR A 26 12.55 22.80 -12.75
C THR A 26 11.90 23.04 -11.40
N VAL A 27 11.34 21.98 -10.81
CA VAL A 27 10.70 21.99 -9.50
C VAL A 27 11.54 21.16 -8.56
N CYS A 28 12.08 21.79 -7.51
CA CYS A 28 12.92 21.13 -6.52
C CYS A 28 12.26 21.18 -5.15
N VAL A 29 12.31 20.06 -4.43
CA VAL A 29 11.90 20.00 -3.03
C VAL A 29 13.03 20.46 -2.13
N GLU A 30 12.69 21.12 -1.02
CA GLU A 30 13.68 21.53 -0.03
C GLU A 30 14.21 20.31 0.75
N ARG A 31 15.54 20.18 0.82
CA ARG A 31 16.28 19.16 1.59
C ARG A 31 16.33 19.44 3.10
N ALA A 32 15.17 19.73 3.70
CA ALA A 32 15.07 19.99 5.13
C ALA A 32 15.18 18.68 5.94
N PRO A 33 16.00 18.63 7.01
CA PRO A 33 16.08 17.49 7.90
C PRO A 33 14.85 17.40 8.80
N CYS A 34 14.47 16.19 9.20
CA CYS A 34 13.37 15.95 10.13
C CYS A 34 13.92 15.90 11.55
N LYS A 35 13.22 16.58 12.47
CA LYS A 35 13.61 16.64 13.88
C LYS A 35 12.63 15.83 14.73
N THR A 36 13.16 15.01 15.62
CA THR A 36 12.43 14.43 16.75
C THR A 36 12.96 15.02 18.06
N ASP A 37 12.39 14.62 19.19
CA ASP A 37 12.88 15.04 20.51
C ASP A 37 14.31 14.56 20.80
N PHE A 38 14.76 13.50 20.11
CA PHE A 38 16.02 12.81 20.41
C PHE A 38 17.05 12.85 19.27
N ALA A 39 16.65 13.11 18.03
CA ALA A 39 17.53 13.01 16.88
C ALA A 39 17.12 13.90 15.70
N PHE A 40 18.08 14.12 14.80
CA PHE A 40 17.86 14.69 13.49
C PHE A 40 18.06 13.60 12.43
N TYR A 41 17.15 13.56 11.46
CA TYR A 41 17.21 12.66 10.32
C TYR A 41 17.46 13.50 9.08
N ASN A 42 18.46 13.14 8.30
CA ASN A 42 18.73 13.79 7.02
C ASN A 42 17.54 13.56 6.07
N HIS A 43 17.39 14.44 5.09
CA HIS A 43 16.43 14.22 4.01
C HIS A 43 16.67 12.84 3.35
N ALA A 44 15.58 12.17 2.98
CA ALA A 44 15.52 10.80 2.46
C ALA A 44 16.03 9.71 3.42
N ALA A 45 16.33 10.03 4.69
CA ALA A 45 16.72 9.02 5.66
C ALA A 45 15.52 8.14 6.06
N PRO A 46 15.71 6.81 6.15
CA PRO A 46 14.68 5.92 6.67
C PRO A 46 14.48 6.14 8.18
N ALA A 47 13.25 5.97 8.64
CA ALA A 47 12.86 6.00 10.03
C ALA A 47 11.80 4.94 10.31
N TYR A 48 11.50 4.72 11.59
CA TYR A 48 10.44 3.84 12.02
C TYR A 48 9.62 4.51 13.12
N GLN A 49 8.30 4.45 13.02
CA GLN A 49 7.40 4.92 14.05
C GLN A 49 6.48 3.78 14.48
N ALA A 50 6.34 3.61 15.80
CA ALA A 50 5.47 2.59 16.37
C ALA A 50 4.05 2.73 15.80
N TYR A 51 3.46 1.58 15.42
CA TYR A 51 2.13 1.46 14.81
C TYR A 51 1.94 2.10 13.42
N ARG A 52 2.83 3.01 12.99
CA ARG A 52 2.83 3.61 11.65
C ARG A 52 3.74 2.89 10.64
N GLY A 53 4.67 2.06 11.14
CA GLY A 53 5.57 1.25 10.33
C GLY A 53 6.82 2.02 9.89
N ARG A 54 7.35 1.68 8.71
CA ARG A 54 8.48 2.39 8.10
C ARG A 54 8.04 3.80 7.68
N CYS A 55 8.95 4.75 7.84
CA CYS A 55 8.75 6.14 7.44
C CYS A 55 9.97 6.66 6.69
N LEU A 56 9.76 7.72 5.91
CA LEU A 56 10.79 8.49 5.23
C LEU A 56 10.86 9.87 5.85
N CYS A 57 12.05 10.33 6.21
CA CYS A 57 12.24 11.75 6.42
C CYS A 57 12.28 12.45 5.06
N TYR A 58 11.31 13.34 4.80
CA TYR A 58 11.18 14.02 3.54
C TYR A 58 10.74 15.46 3.77
N SER A 59 11.59 16.40 3.36
CA SER A 59 11.37 17.86 3.48
C SER A 59 10.87 18.29 4.87
N GLY A 60 11.59 17.87 5.92
CA GLY A 60 11.28 18.22 7.31
C GLY A 60 10.13 17.43 7.96
N ARG A 61 9.53 16.46 7.26
CA ARG A 61 8.41 15.66 7.76
C ARG A 61 8.63 14.16 7.62
N PHE A 62 7.96 13.39 8.48
CA PHE A 62 7.99 11.93 8.41
C PHE A 62 6.78 11.39 7.66
N ILE A 63 6.99 10.92 6.43
CA ILE A 63 5.99 10.25 5.61
C ILE A 63 6.03 8.76 5.94
N CYS A 64 4.99 8.23 6.58
CA CYS A 64 4.96 6.82 7.01
C CYS A 64 4.07 5.96 6.10
N MET A 65 4.26 4.65 6.17
CA MET A 65 3.40 3.68 5.48
C MET A 65 1.95 3.78 5.93
N ARG A 66 1.70 3.88 7.24
CA ARG A 66 0.35 3.95 7.80
C ARG A 66 0.05 5.32 8.43
N PRO A 67 -1.23 5.75 8.42
CA PRO A 67 -1.70 6.83 9.26
C PRO A 67 -1.64 6.45 10.75
N THR A 68 -1.89 7.42 11.63
CA THR A 68 -2.02 7.14 13.05
C THR A 68 -3.16 6.13 13.31
N PRO A 69 -3.03 5.20 14.27
CA PRO A 69 -4.03 4.15 14.50
C PRO A 69 -5.44 4.67 14.77
N ASP A 70 -5.57 5.82 15.41
CA ASP A 70 -6.87 6.43 15.73
C ASP A 70 -7.57 7.05 14.50
N ALA A 71 -6.86 7.19 13.38
CA ALA A 71 -7.40 7.81 12.17
C ALA A 71 -8.24 6.86 11.30
N TYR A 72 -8.25 5.55 11.58
CA TYR A 72 -8.94 4.57 10.73
C TYR A 72 -9.35 3.29 11.46
N LYS A 73 -10.37 2.59 10.94
CA LYS A 73 -10.81 1.27 11.43
C LYS A 73 -11.12 0.35 10.25
N LEU A 74 -10.20 -0.55 9.91
CA LEU A 74 -10.36 -1.39 8.73
C LEU A 74 -11.42 -2.50 8.93
N PRO A 75 -12.40 -2.63 8.02
CA PRO A 75 -13.20 -3.85 7.89
C PRO A 75 -12.35 -4.98 7.27
N GLN A 76 -12.97 -6.14 7.02
CA GLN A 76 -12.33 -7.20 6.24
C GLN A 76 -12.18 -6.77 4.77
N GLY A 77 -11.08 -7.14 4.15
CA GLY A 77 -10.74 -6.80 2.77
C GLY A 77 -9.23 -6.75 2.51
N VAL A 78 -8.86 -6.29 1.32
CA VAL A 78 -7.47 -6.04 0.90
C VAL A 78 -7.27 -4.54 0.77
N PHE A 79 -6.23 -4.01 1.40
CA PHE A 79 -5.95 -2.58 1.47
C PHE A 79 -4.54 -2.27 1.00
N LEU A 80 -4.41 -1.14 0.31
CA LEU A 80 -3.14 -0.50 -0.01
C LEU A 80 -3.06 0.81 0.77
N PHE A 81 -2.13 0.86 1.70
CA PHE A 81 -1.74 2.07 2.41
C PHE A 81 -0.68 2.81 1.63
N LEU A 82 -0.86 4.11 1.48
CA LEU A 82 0.05 5.00 0.77
C LEU A 82 0.43 6.16 1.70
N GLY A 83 1.72 6.47 1.76
CA GLY A 83 2.27 7.70 2.33
C GLY A 83 2.71 8.62 1.20
N TYR A 84 2.24 9.86 1.21
CA TYR A 84 2.52 10.83 0.15
C TYR A 84 3.08 12.15 0.69
N SER A 85 3.83 12.86 -0.15
CA SER A 85 4.40 14.17 0.17
C SER A 85 3.38 15.28 -0.14
N GLU A 86 2.83 15.90 0.91
CA GLU A 86 2.01 17.14 0.79
C GLU A 86 2.82 18.25 0.12
N THR A 87 4.13 18.31 0.36
CA THR A 87 5.05 19.28 -0.27
C THR A 87 5.11 19.07 -1.78
N ASP A 88 5.21 17.82 -2.25
CA ASP A 88 5.26 17.53 -3.69
C ASP A 88 3.91 17.82 -4.33
N GLU A 89 2.81 17.42 -3.68
CA GLU A 89 1.46 17.76 -4.15
C GLU A 89 1.30 19.28 -4.32
N ALA A 90 1.72 20.07 -3.33
CA ALA A 90 1.62 21.52 -3.37
C ALA A 90 2.48 22.15 -4.47
N LEU A 91 3.65 21.57 -4.78
CA LEU A 91 4.53 22.02 -5.86
C LEU A 91 3.98 21.66 -7.24
N LEU A 92 3.33 20.50 -7.37
CA LEU A 92 2.79 20.03 -8.65
C LEU A 92 1.44 20.66 -8.99
N LYS A 93 0.63 21.00 -7.99
CA LYS A 93 -0.74 21.51 -8.15
C LYS A 93 -0.87 22.73 -9.09
N PRO A 94 0.03 23.75 -9.05
CA PRO A 94 -0.02 24.88 -9.99
C PRO A 94 0.20 24.48 -11.45
N HIS A 95 0.86 23.35 -11.70
CA HIS A 95 1.20 22.87 -13.04
C HIS A 95 0.20 21.83 -13.55
N SER A 96 -0.34 20.98 -12.68
CA SER A 96 -1.27 19.92 -13.07
C SER A 96 -2.74 20.33 -12.98
N ASN A 97 -3.10 21.24 -12.06
CA ASN A 97 -4.47 21.45 -11.57
C ASN A 97 -5.14 20.17 -11.02
N LEU A 98 -4.34 19.16 -10.67
CA LEU A 98 -4.81 17.86 -10.19
C LEU A 98 -4.54 17.73 -8.69
N SER A 99 -5.40 16.97 -8.01
CA SER A 99 -5.40 16.71 -6.58
C SER A 99 -4.91 15.30 -6.25
N ILE A 100 -4.67 15.03 -4.97
CA ILE A 100 -4.41 13.66 -4.49
C ILE A 100 -5.48 12.63 -4.92
N GLN A 101 -6.74 13.03 -5.13
CA GLN A 101 -7.78 12.11 -5.61
C GLN A 101 -7.54 11.69 -7.06
N ASP A 102 -7.02 12.60 -7.89
CA ASP A 102 -6.68 12.31 -9.29
C ASP A 102 -5.50 11.34 -9.37
N ALA A 103 -4.56 11.39 -8.41
CA ALA A 103 -3.47 10.43 -8.29
C ALA A 103 -3.98 8.99 -8.06
N VAL A 104 -5.12 8.81 -7.39
CA VAL A 104 -5.77 7.49 -7.26
C VAL A 104 -6.25 6.98 -8.63
N GLY A 105 -6.79 7.87 -9.46
CA GLY A 105 -7.15 7.55 -10.85
C GLY A 105 -5.94 7.13 -11.67
N SER A 106 -4.85 7.91 -11.61
CA SER A 106 -3.58 7.55 -12.27
C SER A 106 -3.02 6.21 -11.78
N LEU A 107 -3.13 5.91 -10.49
CA LEU A 107 -2.65 4.64 -9.95
C LEU A 107 -3.50 3.47 -10.42
N GLN A 108 -4.83 3.66 -10.49
CA GLN A 108 -5.76 2.71 -11.05
C GLN A 108 -5.45 2.45 -12.54
N ASP A 109 -5.13 3.48 -13.30
CA ASP A 109 -4.76 3.34 -14.71
C ASP A 109 -3.41 2.66 -14.86
N PHE A 110 -2.40 3.01 -14.04
CA PHE A 110 -1.13 2.30 -14.00
C PHE A 110 -1.35 0.80 -13.73
N MET A 111 -2.15 0.45 -12.72
CA MET A 111 -2.48 -0.93 -12.40
C MET A 111 -3.18 -1.64 -13.57
N ARG A 112 -4.09 -0.96 -14.29
CA ARG A 112 -4.75 -1.54 -15.47
C ARG A 112 -3.78 -1.80 -16.61
N HIS A 113 -2.80 -0.93 -16.83
CA HIS A 113 -1.81 -1.09 -17.91
C HIS A 113 -0.80 -2.18 -17.57
N GLU A 114 -0.22 -2.14 -16.37
CA GLU A 114 0.84 -3.07 -15.94
C GLU A 114 0.32 -4.51 -15.81
N PHE A 115 -0.89 -4.67 -15.29
CA PHE A 115 -1.52 -5.97 -15.08
C PHE A 115 -2.63 -6.26 -16.09
N SER A 116 -2.62 -5.59 -17.26
CA SER A 116 -3.65 -5.76 -18.28
C SER A 116 -3.74 -7.24 -18.71
N ASN A 117 -4.96 -7.75 -18.84
CA ASN A 117 -5.31 -9.16 -19.04
C ASN A 117 -5.07 -10.12 -17.85
N LYS A 118 -4.58 -9.65 -16.69
CA LYS A 118 -4.25 -10.51 -15.53
C LYS A 118 -5.00 -10.21 -14.24
N THR A 119 -5.68 -9.06 -14.10
CA THR A 119 -6.41 -8.75 -12.87
C THR A 119 -7.74 -8.05 -13.11
N ALA A 120 -8.78 -8.52 -12.39
CA ALA A 120 -10.08 -7.85 -12.29
C ALA A 120 -10.13 -6.85 -11.12
N CYS A 121 -8.98 -6.59 -10.50
CA CYS A 121 -8.88 -5.74 -9.33
C CYS A 121 -9.05 -4.25 -9.68
N THR A 122 -9.78 -3.55 -8.82
CA THR A 122 -10.02 -2.12 -8.87
C THR A 122 -9.77 -1.52 -7.49
N LEU A 123 -9.28 -0.29 -7.46
CA LEU A 123 -8.98 0.48 -6.27
C LEU A 123 -10.13 1.45 -6.01
N ALA A 124 -10.60 1.47 -4.77
CA ALA A 124 -11.57 2.44 -4.29
C ALA A 124 -10.96 3.21 -3.12
N LEU A 125 -11.18 4.53 -3.11
CA LEU A 125 -10.78 5.37 -1.99
C LEU A 125 -11.52 4.93 -0.72
N TYR A 126 -10.78 4.56 0.33
CA TYR A 126 -11.36 4.20 1.62
C TYR A 126 -11.24 5.33 2.64
N ASN A 127 -10.06 5.94 2.75
CA ASN A 127 -9.84 7.07 3.65
C ASN A 127 -8.69 7.95 3.14
N VAL A 128 -8.74 9.24 3.49
CA VAL A 128 -7.68 10.22 3.22
C VAL A 128 -7.39 10.96 4.50
N THR A 129 -6.11 11.11 4.80
CA THR A 129 -5.58 11.97 5.85
C THR A 129 -4.54 12.90 5.22
N ARG A 130 -3.91 13.75 6.03
CA ARG A 130 -2.97 14.76 5.53
C ARG A 130 -1.78 14.23 4.72
N GLU A 131 -1.23 13.07 5.11
CA GLU A 131 -0.02 12.50 4.49
C GLU A 131 -0.17 11.00 4.18
N ASN A 132 -1.39 10.47 4.37
CA ASN A 132 -1.69 9.08 4.12
C ASN A 132 -3.02 8.89 3.42
N LEU A 133 -3.05 7.91 2.53
CA LEU A 133 -4.21 7.52 1.76
C LEU A 133 -4.40 6.02 1.89
N ILE A 134 -5.65 5.58 2.11
CA ILE A 134 -5.99 4.17 2.22
C ILE A 134 -6.89 3.83 1.04
N LEU A 135 -6.46 2.89 0.22
CA LEU A 135 -7.22 2.33 -0.88
C LEU A 135 -7.69 0.92 -0.52
N MET A 136 -8.93 0.62 -0.88
CA MET A 136 -9.49 -0.73 -0.78
C MET A 136 -9.51 -1.36 -2.17
N ALA A 137 -8.96 -2.56 -2.29
CA ALA A 137 -9.05 -3.37 -3.48
C ALA A 137 -10.41 -4.08 -3.54
N LYS A 138 -11.02 -4.09 -4.73
CA LYS A 138 -12.30 -4.73 -5.02
C LYS A 138 -12.25 -5.39 -6.38
N ILE A 139 -12.95 -6.51 -6.52
CA ILE A 139 -13.19 -7.12 -7.83
C ILE A 139 -14.49 -6.56 -8.39
N ASN A 140 -14.49 -6.18 -9.68
CA ASN A 140 -15.72 -5.77 -10.35
C ASN A 140 -16.61 -7.00 -10.61
N THR A 141 -17.51 -7.31 -9.68
CA THR A 141 -18.55 -8.33 -9.89
C THR A 141 -19.71 -7.69 -10.66
N LYS A 142 -20.14 -8.33 -11.76
CA LYS A 142 -21.30 -7.89 -12.57
C LYS A 142 -22.60 -7.80 -11.75
N ASP A 143 -22.64 -8.40 -10.58
CA ASP A 143 -23.73 -8.26 -9.61
C ASP A 143 -23.52 -6.97 -8.82
N GLY A 144 -24.27 -5.94 -9.22
CA GLY A 144 -24.24 -4.60 -8.65
C GLY A 144 -24.35 -4.63 -7.13
N ARG A 145 -23.25 -4.30 -6.45
CA ARG A 145 -23.23 -4.14 -5.01
C ARG A 145 -23.84 -2.81 -4.59
N ASN A 146 -24.76 -2.87 -3.64
CA ASN A 146 -25.01 -1.76 -2.74
C ASN A 146 -23.84 -1.67 -1.74
N ALA A 147 -23.25 -0.47 -1.57
CA ALA A 147 -22.06 -0.22 -0.74
C ALA A 147 -22.17 -0.60 0.75
N ASN A 148 -23.35 -1.05 1.21
CA ASN A 148 -23.68 -1.28 2.61
C ASN A 148 -23.77 -2.77 3.02
N GLN A 149 -23.54 -3.71 2.11
CA GLN A 149 -23.57 -5.14 2.45
C GLN A 149 -22.18 -5.66 2.79
N ARG A 150 -22.08 -6.43 3.89
CA ARG A 150 -20.85 -7.14 4.24
C ARG A 150 -20.47 -8.11 3.12
N PRO A 151 -19.20 -8.16 2.72
CA PRO A 151 -18.78 -9.08 1.69
C PRO A 151 -18.90 -10.54 2.16
N SER A 152 -19.31 -11.43 1.24
CA SER A 152 -19.28 -12.87 1.49
C SER A 152 -17.83 -13.34 1.67
N LEU A 153 -17.64 -14.41 2.43
CA LEU A 153 -16.32 -15.01 2.63
C LEU A 153 -15.66 -15.39 1.30
N ASP A 154 -16.43 -15.98 0.38
CA ASP A 154 -15.93 -16.38 -0.94
C ASP A 154 -15.41 -15.18 -1.74
N LEU A 155 -16.11 -14.03 -1.67
CA LEU A 155 -15.61 -12.84 -2.34
C LEU A 155 -14.35 -12.30 -1.67
N LEU A 156 -14.30 -12.25 -0.34
CA LEU A 156 -13.10 -11.79 0.37
C LEU A 156 -11.87 -12.64 0.04
N MET A 157 -12.06 -13.95 -0.05
CA MET A 157 -10.99 -14.88 -0.46
C MET A 157 -10.57 -14.63 -1.91
N ARG A 158 -11.53 -14.42 -2.82
CA ARG A 158 -11.23 -14.09 -4.20
C ARG A 158 -10.52 -12.73 -4.35
N GLU A 159 -10.96 -11.71 -3.61
CA GLU A 159 -10.30 -10.39 -3.55
C GLU A 159 -8.86 -10.54 -3.07
N LYS A 160 -8.61 -11.35 -2.03
CA LYS A 160 -7.25 -11.68 -1.59
C LYS A 160 -6.42 -12.31 -2.71
N GLU A 161 -6.94 -13.34 -3.38
CA GLU A 161 -6.20 -14.08 -4.41
C GLU A 161 -5.87 -13.22 -5.63
N GLU A 162 -6.79 -12.38 -6.08
CA GLU A 162 -6.66 -11.60 -7.31
C GLU A 162 -5.98 -10.23 -7.12
N CYS A 163 -6.13 -9.62 -5.93
CA CYS A 163 -5.64 -8.27 -5.68
C CYS A 163 -4.35 -8.23 -4.85
N ALA A 164 -4.10 -9.19 -3.94
CA ALA A 164 -2.97 -9.05 -3.02
C ALA A 164 -1.62 -9.01 -3.75
N GLY A 165 -1.39 -9.89 -4.73
CA GLY A 165 -0.17 -9.94 -5.53
C GLY A 165 0.10 -8.61 -6.27
N PRO A 166 -0.80 -8.15 -7.15
CA PRO A 166 -0.62 -6.87 -7.85
C PRO A 166 -0.39 -5.67 -6.92
N LEU A 167 -1.07 -5.63 -5.77
CA LEU A 167 -0.85 -4.56 -4.79
C LEU A 167 0.51 -4.65 -4.11
N HIS A 168 1.02 -5.86 -3.84
CA HIS A 168 2.37 -6.04 -3.32
C HIS A 168 3.42 -5.56 -4.33
N ASP A 169 3.26 -5.87 -5.62
CA ASP A 169 4.14 -5.41 -6.68
C ASP A 169 4.13 -3.88 -6.79
N ILE A 170 2.95 -3.24 -6.75
CA ILE A 170 2.83 -1.78 -6.71
C ILE A 170 3.54 -1.20 -5.49
N SER A 171 3.29 -1.79 -4.31
CA SER A 171 3.92 -1.36 -3.07
C SER A 171 5.45 -1.46 -3.13
N GLU A 172 5.99 -2.52 -3.74
CA GLU A 172 7.41 -2.67 -3.96
C GLU A 172 7.95 -1.61 -4.94
N LYS A 173 7.28 -1.39 -6.07
CA LYS A 173 7.66 -0.35 -7.05
C LYS A 173 7.69 1.06 -6.42
N ILE A 174 6.73 1.40 -5.55
CA ILE A 174 6.72 2.68 -4.83
C ILE A 174 7.92 2.77 -3.87
N ASN A 175 8.08 1.76 -3.01
CA ASN A 175 9.12 1.78 -1.98
C ASN A 175 10.55 1.73 -2.56
N SER A 176 10.72 1.11 -3.73
CA SER A 176 12.01 1.02 -4.45
C SER A 176 12.28 2.21 -5.37
N HIS A 177 11.38 3.22 -5.41
CA HIS A 177 11.50 4.38 -6.31
C HIS A 177 11.58 3.97 -7.79
N HIS A 178 10.75 3.01 -8.20
CA HIS A 178 10.77 2.47 -9.56
C HIS A 178 10.46 3.57 -10.61
N PRO A 179 11.23 3.69 -11.71
CA PRO A 179 11.13 4.80 -12.65
C PRO A 179 9.73 5.03 -13.24
N GLU A 180 8.96 3.97 -13.49
CA GLU A 180 7.60 4.07 -14.05
C GLU A 180 6.62 4.84 -13.15
N LEU A 181 6.73 4.68 -11.83
CA LEU A 181 5.91 5.41 -10.87
C LEU A 181 6.55 6.74 -10.51
N HIS A 182 7.87 6.73 -10.30
CA HIS A 182 8.58 7.91 -9.84
C HIS A 182 8.66 9.01 -10.91
N SER A 183 8.71 8.67 -12.20
CA SER A 183 8.70 9.66 -13.29
C SER A 183 7.30 10.14 -13.68
N HIS A 184 6.25 9.50 -13.17
CA HIS A 184 4.88 9.90 -13.46
C HIS A 184 4.48 11.11 -12.62
N LEU A 185 3.93 12.14 -13.28
CA LEU A 185 3.59 13.43 -12.66
C LEU A 185 2.85 13.28 -11.33
N LEU A 186 1.77 12.49 -11.30
CA LEU A 186 0.96 12.31 -10.09
C LEU A 186 1.37 11.17 -9.16
N LEU A 187 2.16 10.19 -9.63
CA LEU A 187 2.49 9.02 -8.81
C LEU A 187 3.83 9.22 -8.07
N SER A 188 4.65 10.16 -8.53
CA SER A 188 5.91 10.56 -7.92
C SER A 188 5.76 11.09 -6.49
N ILE A 189 4.56 11.56 -6.11
CA ILE A 189 4.25 12.06 -4.76
C ILE A 189 4.16 10.94 -3.72
N PHE A 190 3.92 9.69 -4.13
CA PHE A 190 3.88 8.54 -3.24
C PHE A 190 5.31 8.14 -2.88
N LYS A 191 5.62 8.13 -1.59
CA LYS A 191 6.97 7.83 -1.07
C LYS A 191 7.04 6.51 -0.32
N MET A 192 5.91 6.07 0.23
CA MET A 192 5.81 4.87 1.06
C MET A 192 4.54 4.12 0.72
N ALA A 193 4.60 2.80 0.73
CA ALA A 193 3.44 1.95 0.50
C ALA A 193 3.50 0.66 1.35
N GLU A 194 2.34 0.17 1.75
CA GLU A 194 2.19 -1.13 2.40
C GLU A 194 0.84 -1.77 2.08
N VAL A 195 0.82 -3.09 1.93
CA VAL A 195 -0.41 -3.86 1.72
C VAL A 195 -0.83 -4.52 3.02
N GLU A 196 -2.13 -4.43 3.34
CA GLU A 196 -2.74 -5.17 4.44
C GLU A 196 -3.89 -6.03 3.94
N VAL A 197 -3.83 -7.32 4.25
CA VAL A 197 -4.90 -8.28 3.96
C VAL A 197 -5.57 -8.65 5.27
N LYS A 198 -6.86 -8.32 5.39
CA LYS A 198 -7.68 -8.63 6.56
C LYS A 198 -8.84 -9.52 6.14
N VAL A 199 -8.60 -10.82 6.01
CA VAL A 199 -9.65 -11.81 5.74
C VAL A 199 -9.69 -12.85 6.87
N PRO A 200 -10.84 -13.53 7.08
CA PRO A 200 -10.89 -14.67 8.00
C PRO A 200 -9.88 -15.75 7.59
N ASP A 201 -9.20 -16.35 8.56
CA ASP A 201 -8.32 -17.48 8.29
C ASP A 201 -9.13 -18.65 7.73
N SER A 202 -8.75 -19.16 6.55
CA SER A 202 -9.39 -20.32 5.93
C SER A 202 -9.06 -21.64 6.64
N ASN A 203 -8.25 -21.61 7.71
CA ASN A 203 -7.63 -22.78 8.32
C ASN A 203 -7.96 -22.97 9.81
N SER A 204 -9.21 -22.76 10.21
CA SER A 204 -9.74 -23.45 11.39
C SER A 204 -10.34 -24.79 10.97
N GLY A 205 -9.49 -25.71 10.48
CA GLY A 205 -9.83 -27.13 10.62
C GLY A 205 -9.97 -27.40 12.12
N PRO A 206 -10.95 -28.22 12.58
CA PRO A 206 -11.00 -28.57 13.98
C PRO A 206 -9.66 -29.22 14.32
N TYR A 207 -8.85 -28.53 15.14
CA TYR A 207 -7.76 -29.20 15.84
C TYR A 207 -8.45 -30.25 16.71
N ILE A 208 -8.50 -31.48 16.21
CA ILE A 208 -8.77 -32.63 17.05
C ILE A 208 -7.61 -32.60 18.03
N LEU A 209 -7.86 -32.05 19.23
CA LEU A 209 -7.01 -32.22 20.39
C LEU A 209 -7.04 -33.72 20.69
N LEU A 210 -6.24 -34.49 19.95
CA LEU A 210 -5.85 -35.82 20.39
C LEU A 210 -5.05 -35.58 21.66
N ASN A 211 -5.74 -35.67 22.79
CA ASN A 211 -5.16 -35.61 24.10
C ASN A 211 -4.09 -36.71 24.16
N PRO A 212 -2.78 -36.38 24.25
CA PRO A 212 -1.72 -37.38 24.18
C PRO A 212 -1.79 -38.39 25.34
N CYS A 213 -2.50 -38.05 26.43
CA CYS A 213 -2.79 -38.97 27.52
C CYS A 213 -3.72 -40.13 27.12
N ALA A 214 -4.67 -39.94 26.20
CA ALA A 214 -5.59 -41.01 25.80
C ALA A 214 -4.90 -42.07 24.92
N ALA A 215 -3.98 -41.66 24.06
CA ALA A 215 -3.22 -42.56 23.19
C ALA A 215 -2.25 -43.46 23.97
N LEU A 216 -1.65 -42.94 25.05
CA LEU A 216 -0.76 -43.71 25.93
C LEU A 216 -1.50 -44.78 26.74
N VAL A 217 -2.73 -44.51 27.18
CA VAL A 217 -3.54 -45.49 27.95
C VAL A 217 -3.92 -46.70 27.08
N VAL A 218 -4.23 -46.49 25.80
CA VAL A 218 -4.58 -47.57 24.87
C VAL A 218 -3.35 -48.44 24.54
N LEU A 219 -2.18 -47.85 24.32
CA LEU A 219 -0.94 -48.59 24.06
C LEU A 219 -0.49 -49.42 25.28
N VAL A 220 -0.63 -48.89 26.50
CA VAL A 220 -0.29 -49.64 27.72
C VAL A 220 -1.30 -50.76 28.00
N ALA A 221 -2.58 -50.56 27.67
CA ALA A 221 -3.60 -51.60 27.80
C ALA A 221 -3.36 -52.77 26.83
N LEU A 222 -2.97 -52.47 25.58
CA LEU A 222 -2.65 -53.50 24.58
C LEU A 222 -1.35 -54.25 24.91
N MET A 223 -0.33 -53.57 25.44
CA MET A 223 0.91 -54.21 25.90
C MET A 223 0.67 -55.14 27.11
N LYS A 224 -0.27 -54.79 28.01
CA LYS A 224 -0.63 -55.68 29.14
C LYS A 224 -1.32 -56.96 28.72
N GLN A 225 -2.11 -56.95 27.64
CA GLN A 225 -2.77 -58.17 27.14
C GLN A 225 -1.79 -59.15 26.47
N HIS A 226 -0.64 -58.66 25.98
CA HIS A 226 0.36 -59.51 25.34
C HIS A 226 1.42 -60.10 26.28
N ILE A 227 1.50 -59.64 27.53
CA ILE A 227 2.47 -60.13 28.54
C ILE A 227 1.86 -61.22 29.43
N VAL A 228 0.54 -61.41 29.40
CA VAL A 228 -0.15 -62.51 30.08
C VAL A 228 -0.75 -63.45 29.03
N SER A 229 0.12 -64.16 28.31
CA SER A 229 -0.19 -65.42 27.64
C SER A 229 1.06 -66.28 27.50
#